data_AF-A0A8T5LL10-F1
#
_entry.id   AF-A0A8T5LL10-F1
#
_cell.length_a   1.000
_cell.length_b   1.000
_cell.length_c   1.000
_cell.angle_alpha   90.00
_cell.angle_beta   90.00
_cell.angle_gamma   90.00
#
_symmetry.space_group_name_H-M   'P 1'
#
loop_
_entity.id
_entity.type
_entity.pdbx_description
1 polymer ?
#
loop_
_entity_poly.entity_id
_entity_poly.type
_entity_poly.pdbx_seq_one_letter_code
_entity_poly.pdbx_strand_id
1 'polypeptide(L)' 'MFEIALDKQADKFLRKCEKVLFDRIIKKLKELSVNPISHDSKRIQGHNELIFRVRIVTTECFTG' A
#
# COMPACT_ATOMS: atom_id res chain seq x y z
N MET A 1 -4.80 14.02 -9.10
CA MET A 1 -5.16 12.77 -8.40
C MET A 1 -4.65 11.63 -9.26
N PHE A 2 -3.82 10.76 -8.71
CA PHE A 2 -3.20 9.68 -9.49
C PHE A 2 -4.16 8.51 -9.66
N GLU A 3 -4.22 7.94 -10.85
CA GLU A 3 -5.00 6.74 -11.12
C GLU A 3 -4.32 5.52 -10.49
N ILE A 4 -5.07 4.75 -9.71
CA ILE A 4 -4.57 3.56 -9.01
C ILE A 4 -4.95 2.33 -9.83
N ALA A 5 -3.96 1.70 -10.45
CA ALA A 5 -4.11 0.41 -11.09
C ALA A 5 -3.57 -0.70 -10.17
N LEU A 6 -4.37 -1.74 -9.94
CA LEU A 6 -3.97 -2.92 -9.19
C LEU A 6 -3.68 -4.06 -10.17
N ASP A 7 -2.59 -4.78 -9.94
CA ASP A 7 -2.30 -6.00 -10.69
C ASP A 7 -3.31 -7.12 -10.36
N LYS A 8 -3.48 -8.08 -11.26
CA LYS A 8 -4.36 -9.24 -11.07
C LYS A 8 -4.02 -10.04 -9.80
N GLN A 9 -2.75 -10.09 -9.41
CA GLN A 9 -2.35 -10.74 -8.16
C GLN A 9 -2.76 -9.92 -6.93
N ALA A 10 -2.65 -8.60 -7.00
CA ALA A 10 -3.06 -7.70 -5.93
C ALA A 10 -4.58 -7.76 -5.70
N ASP A 11 -5.38 -7.84 -6.76
CA ASP A 11 -6.84 -8.01 -6.65
C ASP A 11 -7.20 -9.33 -5.94
N LYS A 12 -6.54 -10.44 -6.32
CA LYS A 12 -6.74 -11.74 -5.64
C LYS A 12 -6.35 -11.69 -4.16
N PHE A 13 -5.29 -10.97 -3.82
CA PHE A 13 -4.87 -10.78 -2.44
C PHE A 13 -5.90 -9.97 -1.65
N LEU A 14 -6.35 -8.84 -2.20
CA LEU A 14 -7.37 -7.99 -1.58
C LEU A 14 -8.68 -8.74 -1.32
N ARG A 15 -9.10 -9.63 -2.23
CA ARG A 15 -10.28 -10.50 -2.04
C ARG A 15 -10.14 -11.53 -0.92
N LYS A 16 -8.92 -12.00 -0.66
CA LYS A 16 -8.62 -12.99 0.39
C LYS A 16 -8.26 -12.35 1.73
N CYS A 17 -7.93 -11.07 1.74
CA CYS A 17 -7.51 -10.37 2.93
C CYS A 17 -8.69 -10.12 3.88
N GLU A 18 -8.37 -10.06 5.17
CA GLU A 18 -9.33 -9.69 6.20
C GLU A 18 -9.87 -8.27 5.98
N LYS A 19 -11.14 -8.02 6.32
CA LYS A 19 -11.80 -6.73 6.08
C LYS A 19 -11.03 -5.54 6.68
N VAL A 20 -10.43 -5.73 7.86
CA VAL A 20 -9.63 -4.71 8.55
C VAL A 20 -8.37 -4.35 7.76
N LEU A 21 -7.70 -5.36 7.20
CA LEU A 21 -6.51 -5.19 6.36
C LEU A 21 -6.88 -4.52 5.03
N PHE A 22 -7.98 -4.95 4.41
CA PHE A 22 -8.50 -4.37 3.17
C PHE A 22 -8.79 -2.87 3.33
N ASP A 23 -9.51 -2.48 4.38
CA ASP A 23 -9.87 -1.07 4.62
C ASP A 23 -8.61 -0.20 4.81
N ARG A 24 -7.62 -0.71 5.57
CA ARG A 24 -6.32 -0.04 5.75
C ARG A 24 -5.56 0.14 4.45
N ILE A 25 -5.53 -0.87 3.58
CA ILE A 25 -4.88 -0.79 2.26
C ILE A 25 -5.58 0.27 1.40
N ILE A 26 -6.91 0.23 1.29
CA ILE A 26 -7.67 1.21 0.50
C ILE A 26 -7.48 2.64 1.02
N LYS A 27 -7.47 2.83 2.34
CA LYS A 27 -7.21 4.14 2.95
C LYS A 27 -5.83 4.67 2.55
N LYS A 28 -4.78 3.84 2.65
CA LYS A 28 -3.43 4.19 2.22
C LYS A 28 -3.34 4.46 0.72
N LEU A 29 -4.03 3.69 -0.11
CA LEU A 29 -4.10 3.90 -1.55
C LEU A 29 -4.74 5.26 -1.89
N LYS A 30 -5.81 5.65 -1.20
CA LYS A 30 -6.42 6.99 -1.35
C LYS A 30 -5.45 8.10 -0.95
N GLU A 31 -4.75 7.95 0.17
CA GLU A 31 -3.71 8.91 0.60
C GLU A 31 -2.59 9.02 -0.45
N LEU A 32 -2.16 7.90 -1.03
CA LEU A 32 -1.14 7.87 -2.09
C LEU A 32 -1.62 8.50 -3.41
N SER A 33 -2.92 8.41 -3.73
CA SER A 33 -3.49 9.07 -4.91
C SER A 33 -3.47 10.60 -4.81
N VAL A 34 -3.45 11.14 -3.59
CA VAL A 34 -3.30 12.57 -3.32
C VAL A 34 -1.82 12.93 -3.18
N ASN A 35 -1.07 12.17 -2.38
CA ASN A 35 0.35 12.36 -2.10
C ASN A 35 1.16 11.10 -2.44
N PRO A 36 1.71 11.01 -3.67
CA PRO A 36 2.35 9.78 -4.17
C PRO A 36 3.66 9.41 -3.46
N ILE A 37 4.26 10.34 -2.72
CA ILE A 37 5.51 10.13 -1.99
C ILE A 37 5.21 10.20 -0.49
N SER A 38 4.96 9.04 0.12
CA SER A 38 4.86 8.93 1.58
C SER A 38 6.25 8.97 2.22
N HIS A 39 6.36 9.68 3.36
CA HIS A 39 7.61 9.83 4.11
C HIS A 39 8.23 8.48 4.57
N ASP A 40 7.43 7.42 4.70
CA ASP A 40 7.89 6.06 5.08
C ASP A 40 8.19 5.15 3.87
N SER A 41 8.08 5.70 2.65
CA SER A 41 8.33 4.91 1.43
C SER A 41 9.83 4.83 1.15
N LYS A 42 10.31 3.60 0.96
CA LYS A 42 11.70 3.38 0.53
C LYS A 42 11.71 3.20 -0.99
N ARG A 43 12.45 4.06 -1.68
CA ARG A 43 12.71 3.89 -3.11
C ARG A 43 13.57 2.66 -3.32
N ILE A 44 13.13 1.75 -4.19
CA ILE A 44 13.95 0.62 -4.61
C ILE A 44 14.91 1.13 -5.69
N GLN A 45 16.21 1.05 -5.43
CA GLN A 45 17.24 1.34 -6.43
C GLN A 45 17.52 0.09 -7.28
N GLY A 46 17.79 0.27 -8.57
CA GLY A 46 18.09 -0.82 -9.50
C GLY A 46 17.05 -1.05 -10.61
N HIS A 47 15.92 -0.33 -10.57
CA HIS A 47 14.94 -0.30 -11.65
C HIS A 47 14.90 1.10 -12.28
N ASN A 48 14.71 1.15 -13.60
CA ASN A 48 14.59 2.41 -14.35
C ASN A 48 13.29 3.15 -14.01
N GLU A 49 12.29 2.41 -13.51
CA GLU A 49 10.99 2.91 -13.06
C GLU A 49 11.03 3.34 -11.59
N LEU A 50 10.23 4.35 -11.24
CA LEU A 50 10.10 4.86 -9.88
C LEU A 50 9.29 3.90 -9.00
N ILE A 51 9.95 2.86 -8.51
CA ILE A 51 9.34 1.85 -7.64
C ILE A 51 9.55 2.24 -6.17
N PHE A 52 8.45 2.31 -5.42
CA PHE A 52 8.44 2.58 -4.00
C PHE A 52 7.87 1.40 -3.23
N ARG A 53 8.57 0.99 -2.17
CA ARG A 53 8.04 0.04 -1.20
C ARG A 53 7.41 0.80 -0.05
N VAL A 54 6.11 0.65 0.12
CA VAL A 54 5.36 1.18 1.26
C VAL A 54 5.10 0.05 2.24
N ARG A 55 5.47 0.22 3.51
CA ARG A 55 5.11 -0.71 4.56
C ARG A 55 3.71 -0.36 5.06
N ILE A 56 2.81 -1.34 5.02
CA ILE A 56 1.49 -1.21 5.64
C ILE A 56 1.64 -1.83 7.04
N VAL A 57 1.73 -0.98 8.06
CA VAL A 57 1.82 -1.47 9.44
C VAL A 57 0.44 -2.01 9.85
N THR A 58 0.41 -3.27 10.25
CA THR A 58 -0.71 -3.81 11.03
C THR A 58 -0.52 -3.31 12.44
N THR A 59 -1.20 -2.22 12.82
CA THR A 59 -1.38 -1.86 14.23
C THR A 59 -2.32 -2.91 14.83
N GLU A 60 -1.74 -4.06 15.14
CA GLU A 60 -2.11 -4.88 16.28
C GLU A 60 -0.95 -4.68 17.25
N CYS A 61 -1.02 -3.60 18.03
CA CYS A 61 -0.19 -3.49 19.21
C CYS A 61 -0.66 -4.61 20.15
N PHE A 62 0.02 -5.76 20.14
CA PHE A 62 0.05 -6.64 21.30
C PHE A 62 0.76 -5.87 22.43
N THR A 63 0.02 -5.01 23.11
CA THR A 63 0.35 -4.64 24.49
C THR A 63 -0.09 -5.82 25.35
N GLY A 64 0.84 -6.74 25.57
CA GLY A 64 0.77 -7.70 26.67
C GLY A 64 1.07 -7.03 28.00
#